data_AF-B8MSB9-F1
#
_entry.id   AF-B8MSB9-F1
#
_cell.length_a   1.000
_cell.length_b   1.000
_cell.length_c   1.000
_cell.angle_alpha   90.00
_cell.angle_beta   90.00
_cell.angle_gamma   90.00
#
_symmetry.space_group_name_H-M   'P 1'
#
loop_
_entity.id
_entity.type
_entity.pdbx_description
1 polymer ?
#
loop_
_entity_poly.entity_id
_entity_poly.type
_entity_poly.pdbx_seq_one_letter_code
_entity_poly.pdbx_strand_id
1 'polypeptide(L)'
;MAQKPGGQDILALDLPRFQTEAVLPVFRTTPKPVLYRESGFSPPEIELDRIALLATVRLRRLDPYHLLRRRAEQIASNSQQISQFARRTLALPNSEQINPLQYAPWHPCEPLSPLLTLIWTWERGLQHRSRSSSSWRSSSNSICLDNLEVAIHLLSPSTGSFQEIFESFRTLVAVWPLRKRLPHTKSGSIQIRWVPGHAKIPENEAADLTTKEGAASIPPAPHKSSYASLKRYAKTQSLSAAQSQWEKVAPQSYQDLEITTSPKRPGELQLNRLDLGHVIAARTGHGDFADYHKHFNHNDAYLLCQCGARKAPLHFFFCHIAKRRAPWPPGPPSEVISFLLGTAKGAQKLATWLAETYFFEDICPRQPLLSI
;
A
#
# COMPACT_ATOMS: atom_id res chain seq x y z
N MET A 1 -22.38 -37.70 -10.29
CA MET A 1 -21.54 -37.63 -11.50
C MET A 1 -20.86 -36.26 -11.54
N ALA A 2 -19.60 -36.19 -11.11
CA ALA A 2 -18.82 -34.96 -11.17
C ALA A 2 -18.45 -34.67 -12.63
N GLN A 3 -18.91 -33.52 -13.15
CA GLN A 3 -18.48 -33.01 -14.44
C GLN A 3 -16.97 -32.77 -14.40
N LYS A 4 -16.21 -33.47 -15.25
CA LYS A 4 -14.81 -33.14 -15.51
C LYS A 4 -14.76 -31.70 -16.06
N PRO A 5 -13.91 -30.81 -15.51
CA PRO A 5 -13.74 -29.48 -16.09
C PRO A 5 -13.16 -29.61 -17.50
N GLY A 6 -13.71 -28.81 -18.43
CA GLY A 6 -13.37 -28.87 -19.85
C GLY A 6 -11.93 -28.43 -20.13
N GLY A 7 -11.34 -28.93 -21.21
CA GLY A 7 -9.92 -28.72 -21.56
C GLY A 7 -9.47 -27.26 -21.71
N GLN A 8 -10.38 -26.29 -21.80
CA GLN A 8 -10.05 -24.85 -21.79
C GLN A 8 -9.77 -24.31 -20.38
N ASP A 9 -10.42 -24.86 -19.33
CA ASP A 9 -10.17 -24.47 -17.94
C ASP A 9 -8.78 -24.95 -17.46
N ILE A 10 -8.31 -26.08 -17.99
CA ILE A 10 -6.97 -26.64 -17.70
C ILE A 10 -5.87 -25.71 -18.23
N LEU A 11 -6.03 -25.18 -19.45
CA LEU A 11 -5.05 -24.28 -20.08
C LEU A 11 -4.97 -22.91 -19.37
N ALA A 12 -6.10 -22.37 -18.89
CA ALA A 12 -6.12 -21.12 -18.13
C ALA A 12 -5.50 -21.26 -16.73
N LEU A 13 -5.63 -22.43 -16.09
CA LEU A 13 -5.05 -22.73 -14.77
C LEU A 13 -3.55 -23.08 -14.82
N ASP A 14 -3.02 -23.46 -15.99
CA ASP A 14 -1.61 -23.81 -16.16
C ASP A 14 -0.74 -22.66 -16.70
N LEU A 15 -1.32 -21.63 -17.33
CA LEU A 15 -0.59 -20.43 -17.77
C LEU A 15 0.25 -19.76 -16.66
N PRO A 16 -0.27 -19.59 -15.41
CA PRO A 16 0.50 -19.02 -14.31
C PRO A 16 1.65 -19.93 -13.86
N ARG A 17 1.50 -21.25 -14.02
CA ARG A 17 2.54 -22.23 -13.68
C ARG A 17 3.73 -22.13 -14.64
N PHE A 18 3.48 -22.02 -15.94
CA PHE A 18 4.56 -21.88 -16.92
C PHE A 18 5.39 -20.61 -16.68
N GLN A 19 4.74 -19.52 -16.26
CA GLN A 19 5.44 -18.28 -15.93
C GLN A 19 6.32 -18.42 -14.68
N THR A 20 5.86 -19.12 -13.64
CA THR A 20 6.68 -19.33 -12.44
C THR A 20 7.84 -20.31 -12.68
N GLU A 21 7.64 -21.35 -13.48
CA GLU A 21 8.69 -22.29 -13.90
C GLU A 21 9.71 -21.64 -14.86
N ALA A 22 9.33 -20.63 -15.63
CA ALA A 22 10.29 -19.86 -16.43
C ALA A 22 11.25 -19.03 -15.56
N VAL A 23 10.76 -18.51 -14.42
CA VAL A 23 11.54 -17.71 -13.47
C VAL A 23 12.41 -18.59 -12.57
N LEU A 24 11.89 -19.75 -12.15
CA LEU A 24 12.54 -20.60 -11.15
C LEU A 24 13.30 -21.80 -11.76
N PRO A 25 14.49 -22.14 -11.25
CA PRO A 25 15.27 -23.31 -11.64
C PRO A 25 14.77 -24.59 -10.94
N VAL A 26 13.54 -25.00 -11.23
CA VAL A 26 12.82 -26.07 -10.50
C VAL A 26 12.48 -27.27 -11.37
N PHE A 27 12.25 -28.42 -10.74
CA PHE A 27 11.84 -29.65 -11.42
C PHE A 27 10.34 -29.59 -11.75
N ARG A 28 9.92 -30.29 -12.82
CA ARG A 28 8.50 -30.37 -13.22
C ARG A 28 7.59 -30.97 -12.14
N THR A 29 8.14 -31.74 -11.23
CA THR A 29 7.42 -32.37 -10.12
C THR A 29 7.27 -31.47 -8.90
N THR A 30 7.89 -30.28 -8.89
CA THR A 30 7.81 -29.37 -7.75
C THR A 30 6.35 -28.92 -7.53
N PRO A 31 5.84 -28.96 -6.29
CA PRO A 31 4.46 -28.58 -6.00
C PRO A 31 4.15 -27.13 -6.38
N LYS A 32 3.00 -26.90 -7.03
CA LYS A 32 2.48 -25.55 -7.36
C LYS A 32 2.57 -24.53 -6.20
N PRO A 33 2.19 -24.83 -4.94
CA PRO A 33 2.28 -23.85 -3.86
C PRO A 33 3.71 -23.37 -3.59
N VAL A 34 4.71 -24.25 -3.74
CA VAL A 34 6.12 -23.88 -3.58
C VAL A 34 6.54 -22.92 -4.68
N LEU A 35 6.10 -23.14 -5.93
CA LEU A 35 6.42 -22.26 -7.05
C LEU A 35 5.98 -20.82 -6.78
N TYR A 36 4.75 -20.63 -6.26
CA TYR A 36 4.25 -19.31 -5.91
C TYR A 36 5.07 -18.67 -4.79
N ARG A 37 5.37 -19.42 -3.73
CA ARG A 37 6.20 -18.92 -2.62
C ARG A 37 7.59 -18.49 -3.09
N GLU A 38 8.30 -19.35 -3.80
CA GLU A 38 9.70 -19.13 -4.20
C GLU A 38 9.86 -18.01 -5.23
N SER A 39 8.87 -17.86 -6.12
CA SER A 39 8.86 -16.76 -7.10
C SER A 39 8.41 -15.42 -6.51
N GLY A 40 7.78 -15.44 -5.34
CA GLY A 40 7.13 -14.28 -4.74
C GLY A 40 5.85 -13.85 -5.46
N PHE A 41 5.25 -14.74 -6.27
CA PHE A 41 3.93 -14.51 -6.85
C PHE A 41 2.84 -15.01 -5.91
N SER A 42 1.70 -14.31 -5.90
CA SER A 42 0.50 -14.80 -5.23
C SER A 42 -0.24 -15.78 -6.15
N PRO A 43 -0.94 -16.78 -5.59
CA PRO A 43 -1.87 -17.61 -6.36
C PRO A 43 -2.83 -16.73 -7.17
N PRO A 44 -3.16 -17.13 -8.42
CA PRO A 44 -3.93 -16.29 -9.33
C PRO A 44 -5.31 -15.92 -8.78
N GLU A 45 -5.95 -16.83 -8.04
CA GLU A 45 -7.26 -16.58 -7.42
C GLU A 45 -7.21 -15.40 -6.44
N ILE A 46 -6.19 -15.36 -5.58
CA ILE A 46 -6.00 -14.28 -4.61
C ILE A 46 -5.70 -12.96 -5.32
N GLU A 47 -4.85 -12.97 -6.35
CA GLU A 47 -4.51 -11.74 -7.06
C GLU A 47 -5.70 -11.22 -7.89
N LEU A 48 -6.51 -12.10 -8.49
CA LEU A 48 -7.74 -11.73 -9.18
C LEU A 48 -8.76 -11.10 -8.22
N ASP A 49 -8.92 -11.69 -7.03
CA ASP A 49 -9.81 -11.12 -6.00
C ASP A 49 -9.30 -9.77 -5.50
N ARG A 50 -7.99 -9.61 -5.32
CA ARG A 50 -7.36 -8.33 -4.98
C ARG A 50 -7.60 -7.28 -6.08
N ILE A 51 -7.37 -7.62 -7.34
CA ILE A 51 -7.59 -6.72 -8.49
C ILE A 51 -9.04 -6.27 -8.52
N ALA A 52 -9.98 -7.20 -8.34
CA ALA A 52 -11.39 -6.88 -8.34
C ALA A 52 -11.83 -6.02 -7.15
N LEU A 53 -11.27 -6.28 -5.97
CA LEU A 53 -11.52 -5.47 -4.79
C LEU A 53 -10.98 -4.05 -4.99
N LEU A 54 -9.79 -3.90 -5.54
CA LEU A 54 -9.22 -2.60 -5.92
C LEU A 54 -10.05 -1.89 -6.99
N ALA A 55 -10.57 -2.62 -7.98
CA ALA A 55 -11.50 -2.06 -8.97
C ALA A 55 -12.77 -1.53 -8.30
N THR A 56 -13.30 -2.25 -7.32
CA THR A 56 -14.46 -1.83 -6.53
C THR A 56 -14.14 -0.58 -5.69
N VAL A 57 -12.94 -0.52 -5.09
CA VAL A 57 -12.47 0.69 -4.38
C VAL A 57 -12.36 1.88 -5.34
N ARG A 58 -11.91 1.69 -6.58
CA ARG A 58 -11.84 2.75 -7.59
C ARG A 58 -13.20 3.34 -7.95
N LEU A 59 -14.29 2.56 -7.87
CA LEU A 59 -15.65 3.08 -8.06
C LEU A 59 -15.99 4.23 -7.09
N ARG A 60 -15.33 4.28 -5.92
CA ARG A 60 -15.54 5.34 -4.93
C ARG A 60 -15.01 6.72 -5.37
N ARG A 61 -14.11 6.75 -6.35
CA ARG A 61 -13.53 7.96 -6.96
C ARG A 61 -14.13 8.31 -8.33
N LEU A 62 -15.00 7.47 -8.86
CA LEU A 62 -15.68 7.80 -10.11
C LEU A 62 -16.60 8.98 -9.90
N ASP A 63 -16.81 9.72 -10.98
CA ASP A 63 -17.79 10.79 -11.06
C ASP A 63 -19.17 10.33 -10.53
N PRO A 64 -19.88 11.14 -9.73
CA PRO A 64 -21.21 10.80 -9.22
C PRO A 64 -22.22 10.39 -10.30
N TYR A 65 -22.11 10.95 -11.51
CA TYR A 65 -22.96 10.66 -12.65
C TYR A 65 -22.51 9.43 -13.45
N HIS A 66 -21.36 8.83 -13.13
CA HIS A 66 -20.87 7.64 -13.82
C HIS A 66 -21.84 6.46 -13.68
N LEU A 67 -22.15 5.74 -14.77
CA LEU A 67 -23.14 4.66 -14.78
C LEU A 67 -22.84 3.56 -13.74
N LEU A 68 -21.58 3.11 -13.66
CA LEU A 68 -21.16 2.13 -12.64
C LEU A 68 -21.27 2.66 -11.20
N ARG A 69 -21.17 3.98 -10.99
CA ARG A 69 -21.29 4.60 -9.68
C ARG A 69 -22.76 4.62 -9.24
N ARG A 70 -23.65 5.11 -10.10
CA ARG A 70 -25.10 5.10 -9.86
C ARG A 70 -25.61 3.68 -9.61
N ARG A 71 -25.14 2.70 -10.39
CA ARG A 71 -25.46 1.29 -10.19
C ARG A 71 -24.96 0.75 -8.84
N ALA A 72 -23.74 1.11 -8.43
CA ALA A 72 -23.20 0.70 -7.14
C ALA A 72 -23.98 1.29 -5.96
N GLU A 73 -24.44 2.55 -6.07
CA GLU A 73 -25.29 3.20 -5.06
C GLU A 73 -26.67 2.55 -4.96
N GLN A 74 -27.31 2.24 -6.08
CA GLN A 74 -28.57 1.49 -6.11
C GLN A 74 -28.44 0.10 -5.47
N ILE A 75 -27.31 -0.58 -5.70
CA ILE A 75 -27.03 -1.86 -5.05
C ILE A 75 -26.86 -1.68 -3.54
N ALA A 76 -26.14 -0.62 -3.12
CA ALA A 76 -25.94 -0.32 -1.72
C ALA A 76 -27.26 0.01 -1.00
N SER A 77 -28.21 0.68 -1.68
CA SER A 77 -29.54 0.97 -1.11
C SER A 77 -30.43 -0.27 -1.05
N ASN A 78 -30.39 -1.12 -2.08
CA ASN A 78 -31.32 -2.25 -2.20
C ASN A 78 -30.82 -3.53 -1.50
N SER A 79 -29.53 -3.58 -1.11
CA SER A 79 -28.89 -4.71 -0.40
C SER A 79 -29.01 -6.09 -1.08
N GLN A 80 -29.32 -6.13 -2.38
CA GLN A 80 -29.51 -7.38 -3.12
C GLN A 80 -28.20 -7.92 -3.72
N GLN A 81 -27.85 -9.17 -3.40
CA GLN A 81 -26.62 -9.84 -3.85
C GLN A 81 -26.79 -10.68 -5.13
N ILE A 82 -27.47 -10.12 -6.15
CA ILE A 82 -27.86 -10.89 -7.35
C ILE A 82 -26.67 -11.09 -8.31
N SER A 83 -25.67 -10.20 -8.30
CA SER A 83 -24.53 -10.24 -9.23
C SER A 83 -23.17 -10.26 -8.52
N GLN A 84 -22.13 -10.71 -9.22
CA GLN A 84 -20.74 -10.65 -8.73
C GLN A 84 -20.30 -9.21 -8.41
N PHE A 85 -20.74 -8.25 -9.22
CA PHE A 85 -20.53 -6.83 -8.96
C PHE A 85 -21.19 -6.41 -7.63
N ALA A 86 -22.45 -6.82 -7.40
CA ALA A 86 -23.18 -6.47 -6.19
C ALA A 86 -22.52 -7.03 -4.92
N ARG A 87 -22.11 -8.31 -4.94
CA ARG A 87 -21.39 -8.94 -3.83
C ARG A 87 -20.12 -8.17 -3.45
N ARG A 88 -19.35 -7.74 -4.45
CA ARG A 88 -18.09 -7.00 -4.23
C ARG A 88 -18.33 -5.57 -3.73
N THR A 89 -19.34 -4.87 -4.27
CA THR A 89 -19.73 -3.54 -3.79
C THR A 89 -20.15 -3.57 -2.33
N LEU A 90 -20.93 -4.58 -1.93
CA LEU A 90 -21.43 -4.74 -0.57
C LEU A 90 -20.38 -5.25 0.42
N ALA A 91 -19.34 -5.94 -0.06
CA ALA A 91 -18.24 -6.42 0.80
C ALA A 91 -17.31 -5.31 1.30
N LEU A 92 -17.31 -4.13 0.65
CA LEU A 92 -16.45 -3.01 1.06
C LEU A 92 -17.07 -2.22 2.23
N PRO A 93 -16.28 -1.85 3.25
CA PRO A 93 -16.77 -0.98 4.31
C PRO A 93 -17.14 0.41 3.78
N ASN A 94 -18.08 1.06 4.47
CA ASN A 94 -18.49 2.42 4.16
C ASN A 94 -17.30 3.38 4.28
N SER A 95 -17.11 4.19 3.25
CA SER A 95 -15.92 5.03 3.09
C SER A 95 -16.25 6.41 2.55
N GLU A 96 -15.30 7.33 2.72
CA GLU A 96 -15.36 8.67 2.16
C GLU A 96 -15.56 8.61 0.64
N GLN A 97 -16.42 9.47 0.14
CA GLN A 97 -16.60 9.66 -1.28
C GLN A 97 -15.81 10.87 -1.73
N ILE A 98 -14.91 10.66 -2.69
CA ILE A 98 -14.16 11.74 -3.31
C ILE A 98 -14.89 12.08 -4.59
N ASN A 99 -15.52 13.25 -4.64
CA ASN A 99 -16.08 13.78 -5.87
C ASN A 99 -14.97 14.49 -6.66
N PRO A 100 -14.48 13.90 -7.77
CA PRO A 100 -13.38 14.49 -8.54
C PRO A 100 -13.75 15.83 -9.20
N LEU A 101 -15.04 16.14 -9.36
CA LEU A 101 -15.48 17.44 -9.88
C LEU A 101 -15.47 18.56 -8.82
N GLN A 102 -15.67 18.21 -7.55
CA GLN A 102 -15.60 19.16 -6.43
C GLN A 102 -14.16 19.39 -5.95
N TYR A 103 -13.34 18.33 -5.98
CA TYR A 103 -11.95 18.35 -5.56
C TYR A 103 -11.07 17.89 -6.73
N ALA A 104 -11.00 18.71 -7.77
CA ALA A 104 -10.25 18.35 -8.96
C ALA A 104 -8.76 18.28 -8.64
N PRO A 105 -8.06 17.19 -8.98
CA PRO A 105 -6.67 16.95 -8.58
C PRO A 105 -5.66 17.94 -9.17
N TRP A 106 -6.07 18.79 -10.13
CA TRP A 106 -5.27 19.86 -10.70
C TRP A 106 -5.47 21.22 -10.01
N HIS A 107 -6.40 21.33 -9.05
CA HIS A 107 -6.46 22.49 -8.17
C HIS A 107 -5.47 22.29 -7.01
N PRO A 108 -4.58 23.25 -6.71
CA PRO A 108 -3.78 23.22 -5.50
C PRO A 108 -4.71 23.04 -4.29
N CYS A 109 -4.42 22.05 -3.43
CA CYS A 109 -5.03 21.97 -2.10
C CYS A 109 -4.51 23.14 -1.28
N GLU A 110 -5.06 24.32 -1.49
CA GLU A 110 -4.90 25.39 -0.53
C GLU A 110 -5.72 25.03 0.71
N PRO A 111 -5.18 25.21 1.93
CA PRO A 111 -5.99 25.17 3.13
C PRO A 111 -6.88 26.41 3.10
N LEU A 112 -8.00 26.31 2.39
CA LEU A 112 -9.01 27.38 2.23
C LEU A 112 -9.99 27.43 3.41
N SER A 113 -9.91 26.45 4.30
CA SER A 113 -10.72 26.37 5.53
C SER A 113 -10.52 27.57 6.46
N PRO A 114 -9.31 28.08 6.73
CA PRO A 114 -9.11 29.21 7.63
C PRO A 114 -9.61 30.52 7.01
N LEU A 115 -9.36 30.74 5.72
CA LEU A 115 -9.62 32.00 5.01
C LEU A 115 -11.13 32.26 4.82
N LEU A 116 -11.90 31.24 4.44
CA LEU A 116 -13.36 31.33 4.33
C LEU A 116 -14.02 31.47 5.72
N THR A 117 -13.48 30.80 6.74
CA THR A 117 -14.00 30.90 8.12
C THR A 117 -13.71 32.28 8.72
N LEU A 118 -12.54 32.86 8.48
CA LEU A 118 -12.16 34.22 8.89
C LEU A 118 -13.05 35.29 8.25
N ILE A 119 -13.35 35.19 6.95
CA ILE A 119 -14.18 36.19 6.27
C ILE A 119 -15.66 36.06 6.68
N TRP A 120 -16.15 34.84 6.88
CA TRP A 120 -17.55 34.62 7.27
C TRP A 120 -17.83 34.99 8.74
N THR A 121 -16.88 34.72 9.65
CA THR A 121 -16.93 35.21 11.04
C THR A 121 -16.84 36.73 11.11
N TRP A 122 -16.06 37.35 10.22
CA TRP A 122 -15.95 38.81 10.08
C TRP A 122 -17.24 39.46 9.57
N GLU A 123 -17.89 38.90 8.54
CA GLU A 123 -19.14 39.44 8.00
C GLU A 123 -20.24 39.45 9.08
N ARG A 124 -20.33 38.36 9.85
CA ARG A 124 -21.19 38.30 11.05
C ARG A 124 -20.79 39.31 12.11
N GLY A 125 -19.50 39.47 12.41
CA GLY A 125 -19.00 40.42 13.40
C GLY A 125 -19.33 41.87 13.05
N LEU A 126 -19.21 42.25 11.78
CA LEU A 126 -19.58 43.59 11.30
C LEU A 126 -21.08 43.82 11.24
N GLN A 127 -21.87 42.80 10.88
CA GLN A 127 -23.34 42.87 10.96
C GLN A 127 -23.81 42.98 12.43
N HIS A 128 -23.17 42.27 13.36
CA HIS A 128 -23.44 42.39 14.79
C HIS A 128 -23.04 43.76 15.34
N ARG A 129 -21.89 44.29 14.92
CA ARG A 129 -21.38 45.61 15.34
C ARG A 129 -22.13 46.76 14.69
N SER A 130 -22.74 46.57 13.51
CA SER A 130 -23.67 47.57 12.94
C SER A 130 -25.04 47.57 13.62
N ARG A 131 -25.44 46.44 14.22
CA ARG A 131 -26.69 46.29 14.98
C ARG A 131 -26.55 46.59 16.47
N SER A 132 -25.33 46.69 17.01
CA SER A 132 -25.11 46.98 18.43
C SER A 132 -25.32 48.47 18.75
N SER A 133 -25.95 48.74 19.90
CA SER A 133 -26.32 50.08 20.37
C SER A 133 -25.14 51.00 20.70
N SER A 134 -23.90 50.49 20.69
CA SER A 134 -22.65 51.24 20.92
C SER A 134 -21.94 51.70 19.64
N SER A 135 -22.50 51.39 18.46
CA SER A 135 -21.88 51.66 17.14
C SER A 135 -21.83 53.14 16.73
N TRP A 136 -22.63 54.01 17.36
CA TRP A 136 -22.75 55.44 17.03
C TRP A 136 -21.52 56.29 17.38
N ARG A 137 -20.56 55.76 18.15
CA ARG A 137 -19.43 56.52 18.73
C ARG A 137 -18.10 56.33 18.01
N SER A 138 -17.95 55.37 17.11
CA SER A 138 -16.64 55.05 16.50
C SER A 138 -16.45 55.73 15.15
N SER A 139 -15.47 56.63 15.06
CA SER A 139 -15.13 57.36 13.84
C SER A 139 -14.44 56.46 12.82
N SER A 140 -13.28 55.89 13.16
CA SER A 140 -12.47 55.04 12.27
C SER A 140 -12.23 53.67 12.90
N ASN A 141 -12.15 52.62 12.08
CA ASN A 141 -11.91 51.26 12.54
C ASN A 141 -10.61 50.74 11.91
N SER A 142 -9.67 50.26 12.72
CA SER A 142 -8.44 49.63 12.24
C SER A 142 -8.56 48.12 12.30
N ILE A 143 -8.31 47.45 11.19
CA ILE A 143 -8.30 45.99 11.06
C ILE A 143 -6.83 45.57 10.96
N CYS A 144 -6.40 44.71 11.87
CA CYS A 144 -5.07 44.12 11.85
C CYS A 144 -5.14 42.72 11.22
N LEU A 145 -4.29 42.44 10.23
CA LEU A 145 -4.18 41.14 9.56
C LEU A 145 -2.74 40.66 9.63
N ASP A 146 -2.54 39.37 9.86
CA ASP A 146 -1.21 38.76 9.91
C ASP A 146 -0.80 38.06 8.61
N ASN A 147 -1.77 37.72 7.77
CA ASN A 147 -1.52 37.24 6.42
C ASN A 147 -1.29 38.41 5.45
N LEU A 148 -0.04 38.54 5.01
CA LEU A 148 0.41 39.60 4.10
C LEU A 148 -0.29 39.54 2.73
N GLU A 149 -0.51 38.34 2.18
CA GLU A 149 -1.20 38.22 0.89
C GLU A 149 -2.66 38.67 0.98
N VAL A 150 -3.36 38.28 2.05
CA VAL A 150 -4.76 38.70 2.26
C VAL A 150 -4.85 40.21 2.43
N ALA A 151 -3.91 40.82 3.16
CA ALA A 151 -3.84 42.28 3.31
C ALA A 151 -3.60 42.99 1.97
N ILE A 152 -2.73 42.45 1.11
CA ILE A 152 -2.44 42.99 -0.22
C ILE A 152 -3.66 42.85 -1.15
N HIS A 153 -4.34 41.69 -1.15
CA HIS A 153 -5.50 41.44 -2.01
C HIS A 153 -6.77 42.22 -1.59
N LEU A 154 -6.93 42.55 -0.32
CA LEU A 154 -8.02 43.43 0.13
C LEU A 154 -7.83 44.88 -0.37
N LEU A 155 -6.59 45.31 -0.57
CA LEU A 155 -6.22 46.67 -0.96
C LEU A 155 -6.03 46.85 -2.48
N SER A 156 -5.89 45.77 -3.26
CA SER A 156 -5.63 45.82 -4.70
C SER A 156 -6.69 45.06 -5.51
N PRO A 157 -7.15 45.57 -6.67
CA PRO A 157 -8.07 44.82 -7.54
C PRO A 157 -7.41 43.51 -7.98
N SER A 158 -7.97 42.38 -7.53
CA SER A 158 -7.43 41.05 -7.81
C SER A 158 -8.29 40.35 -8.87
N THR A 159 -7.64 39.52 -9.68
CA THR A 159 -8.28 38.64 -10.66
C THR A 159 -8.11 37.21 -10.16
N GLY A 160 -9.18 36.58 -9.67
CA GLY A 160 -9.11 35.23 -9.07
C GLY A 160 -10.46 34.71 -8.54
N SER A 161 -10.50 33.45 -8.09
CA SER A 161 -11.73 32.70 -7.71
C SER A 161 -12.47 33.21 -6.46
N PHE A 162 -11.89 34.16 -5.71
CA PHE A 162 -12.48 34.76 -4.50
C PHE A 162 -13.01 36.18 -4.71
N GLN A 163 -13.16 36.59 -5.98
CA GLN A 163 -13.57 37.94 -6.37
C GLN A 163 -14.86 38.41 -5.68
N GLU A 164 -15.89 37.55 -5.61
CA GLU A 164 -17.19 37.88 -5.00
C GLU A 164 -17.08 38.29 -3.52
N ILE A 165 -16.16 37.64 -2.80
CA ILE A 165 -15.91 37.91 -1.37
C ILE A 165 -15.15 39.23 -1.20
N PHE A 166 -14.13 39.48 -2.03
CA PHE A 166 -13.39 40.75 -2.02
C PHE A 166 -14.26 41.94 -2.48
N GLU A 167 -15.17 41.72 -3.43
CA GLU A 167 -16.14 42.72 -3.88
C GLU A 167 -17.16 43.06 -2.79
N SER A 168 -17.64 42.05 -2.05
CA SER A 168 -18.51 42.25 -0.89
C SER A 168 -17.82 43.09 0.19
N PHE A 169 -16.54 42.80 0.47
CA PHE A 169 -15.71 43.60 1.38
C PHE A 169 -15.58 45.05 0.91
N ARG A 170 -15.25 45.28 -0.36
CA ARG A 170 -15.11 46.63 -0.93
C ARG A 170 -16.42 47.41 -0.89
N THR A 171 -17.54 46.74 -1.16
CA THR A 171 -18.88 47.33 -1.06
C THR A 171 -19.16 47.78 0.38
N LEU A 172 -18.81 46.96 1.37
CA LEU A 172 -18.95 47.33 2.79
C LEU A 172 -18.03 48.48 3.20
N VAL A 173 -16.79 48.51 2.72
CA VAL A 173 -15.85 49.63 2.94
C VAL A 173 -16.37 50.91 2.30
N ALA A 174 -16.92 50.85 1.09
CA ALA A 174 -17.49 51.99 0.37
C ALA A 174 -18.76 52.55 1.04
N VAL A 175 -19.56 51.68 1.66
CA VAL A 175 -20.79 52.06 2.38
C VAL A 175 -20.49 52.55 3.82
N TRP A 176 -19.28 52.29 4.36
CA TRP A 176 -18.89 52.65 5.73
C TRP A 176 -18.97 54.15 6.07
N PRO A 177 -18.55 55.08 5.19
CA PRO A 177 -18.68 56.53 5.43
C PRO A 177 -20.13 57.01 5.40
N LEU A 178 -21.02 56.29 4.71
CA LEU A 178 -22.43 56.66 4.48
C LEU A 178 -23.36 56.19 5.60
N ARG A 179 -22.84 55.54 6.63
CA ARG A 179 -23.63 55.06 7.77
C ARG A 179 -24.16 56.24 8.59
N LYS A 180 -25.41 56.15 9.07
CA LYS A 180 -26.00 57.14 9.99
C LYS A 180 -25.18 57.19 11.28
N ARG A 181 -24.69 58.39 11.65
CA ARG A 181 -23.91 58.67 12.86
C ARG A 181 -24.53 59.83 13.62
N LEU A 182 -24.08 60.04 14.86
CA LEU A 182 -24.45 61.23 15.63
C LEU A 182 -23.85 62.50 14.97
N PRO A 183 -24.52 63.67 15.06
CA PRO A 183 -24.13 64.89 14.33
C PRO A 183 -22.71 65.41 14.63
N HIS A 184 -22.13 65.01 15.76
CA HIS A 184 -20.82 65.44 16.26
C HIS A 184 -19.69 64.44 15.97
N THR A 185 -19.95 63.36 15.23
CA THR A 185 -18.95 62.32 14.91
C THR A 185 -18.45 62.48 13.47
N LYS A 186 -17.13 62.60 13.29
CA LYS A 186 -16.53 62.71 11.94
C LYS A 186 -16.79 61.44 11.12
N SER A 187 -16.94 61.61 9.81
CA SER A 187 -16.81 60.49 8.86
C SER A 187 -15.44 59.88 9.05
N GLY A 188 -15.39 58.58 9.34
CA GLY A 188 -14.12 57.88 9.44
C GLY A 188 -14.14 56.60 8.64
N SER A 189 -12.93 56.09 8.43
CA SER A 189 -12.61 55.09 7.43
C SER A 189 -12.27 53.76 8.06
N ILE A 190 -12.30 52.71 7.24
CA ILE A 190 -11.73 51.42 7.58
C ILE A 190 -10.26 51.46 7.16
N GLN A 191 -9.36 51.29 8.13
CA GLN A 191 -7.91 51.17 7.88
C GLN A 191 -7.53 49.70 7.99
N ILE A 192 -6.84 49.15 6.99
CA ILE A 192 -6.24 47.82 7.07
C ILE A 192 -4.77 48.00 7.43
N ARG A 193 -4.31 47.33 8.47
CA ARG A 193 -2.92 47.31 8.92
C ARG A 193 -2.44 45.87 8.91
N TRP A 194 -1.27 45.64 8.35
CA TRP A 194 -0.63 44.35 8.48
C TRP A 194 0.19 44.30 9.78
N VAL A 195 0.16 43.16 10.47
CA VAL A 195 0.85 42.92 11.73
C VAL A 195 1.60 41.58 11.64
N PRO A 196 2.87 41.49 12.04
CA PRO A 196 3.60 40.22 11.96
C PRO A 196 2.96 39.13 12.84
N GLY A 197 2.74 37.95 12.24
CA GLY A 197 2.27 36.76 12.96
C GLY A 197 3.28 36.24 13.98
N HIS A 198 2.79 35.58 15.04
CA HIS A 198 3.61 34.97 16.12
C HIS A 198 4.55 35.94 16.88
N ALA A 199 4.26 37.24 16.86
CA ALA A 199 5.04 38.28 17.53
C ALA A 199 4.63 38.56 19.00
N LYS A 200 3.88 37.65 19.66
CA LYS A 200 3.38 37.83 21.05
C LYS A 200 2.50 39.07 21.26
N ILE A 201 1.71 39.42 20.24
CA ILE A 201 0.71 40.49 20.33
C ILE A 201 -0.58 39.88 20.87
N PRO A 202 -1.02 40.26 22.08
CA PRO A 202 -2.08 39.53 22.81
C PRO A 202 -3.39 39.39 22.01
N GLU A 203 -3.80 40.44 21.29
CA GLU A 203 -5.04 40.43 20.50
C GLU A 203 -4.92 39.55 19.24
N ASN A 204 -3.75 39.52 18.60
CA ASN A 204 -3.55 38.68 17.41
C ASN A 204 -3.49 37.19 17.81
N GLU A 205 -2.85 36.88 18.94
CA GLU A 205 -2.78 35.51 19.45
C GLU A 205 -4.13 35.00 19.94
N ALA A 206 -4.96 35.85 20.54
CA ALA A 206 -6.33 35.48 20.93
C ALA A 206 -7.19 35.15 19.70
N ALA A 207 -7.08 35.94 18.63
CA ALA A 207 -7.81 35.69 17.38
C ALA A 207 -7.33 34.41 16.66
N ASP A 208 -6.03 34.15 16.64
CA ASP A 208 -5.44 32.93 16.09
C ASP A 208 -5.88 31.69 16.91
N LEU A 209 -5.94 31.82 18.23
CA LEU A 209 -6.40 30.75 19.13
C LEU A 209 -7.88 30.41 18.91
N THR A 210 -8.77 31.40 18.83
CA THR A 210 -10.20 31.18 18.53
C THR A 210 -10.40 30.56 17.15
N THR A 211 -9.58 30.93 16.17
CA THR A 211 -9.62 30.33 14.81
C THR A 211 -9.19 28.86 14.85
N LYS A 212 -8.15 28.53 15.62
CA LYS A 212 -7.69 27.14 15.83
C LYS A 212 -8.74 26.30 16.55
N GLU A 213 -9.43 26.85 17.54
CA GLU A 213 -10.54 26.17 18.25
C GLU A 213 -11.74 25.92 17.33
N GLY A 214 -12.06 26.87 16.46
CA GLY A 214 -13.09 26.71 15.43
C GLY A 214 -12.74 25.65 14.38
N ALA A 215 -11.49 25.62 13.93
CA ALA A 215 -10.99 24.61 12.98
C ALA A 215 -10.88 23.20 13.60
N ALA A 216 -10.66 23.10 14.90
CA ALA A 216 -10.63 21.84 15.64
C ALA A 216 -12.02 21.20 15.80
N SER A 217 -13.10 21.97 15.62
CA SER A 217 -14.48 21.49 15.68
C SER A 217 -14.92 20.91 14.33
N ILE A 218 -14.42 19.71 13.99
CA ILE A 218 -14.83 18.97 12.79
C ILE A 218 -16.21 18.32 13.06
N PRO A 219 -17.26 18.51 12.22
CA PRO A 219 -18.49 17.75 12.35
C PRO A 219 -18.20 16.25 12.11
N PRO A 220 -18.85 15.32 12.85
CA PRO A 220 -18.52 13.90 12.75
C PRO A 220 -18.72 13.41 11.30
N ALA A 221 -17.64 13.00 10.65
CA ALA A 221 -17.70 12.51 9.28
C ALA A 221 -18.63 11.27 9.22
N PRO A 222 -19.59 11.21 8.28
CA PRO A 222 -20.50 10.07 8.14
C PRO A 222 -19.81 8.78 7.68
N HIS A 223 -18.50 8.82 7.39
CA HIS A 223 -17.75 7.73 6.77
C HIS A 223 -16.68 7.18 7.71
N LYS A 224 -16.80 5.90 8.08
CA LYS A 224 -15.92 5.20 9.03
C LYS A 224 -14.50 4.95 8.50
N SER A 225 -14.24 5.12 7.20
CA SER A 225 -12.95 4.82 6.59
C SER A 225 -12.59 5.77 5.45
N SER A 226 -11.32 6.20 5.37
CA SER A 226 -10.83 6.97 4.23
C SER A 226 -10.58 6.07 3.02
N TYR A 227 -10.47 6.65 1.82
CA TYR A 227 -10.12 5.92 0.60
C TYR A 227 -8.75 5.25 0.71
N ALA A 228 -7.80 5.91 1.37
CA ALA A 228 -6.49 5.32 1.67
C ALA A 228 -6.64 4.09 2.58
N SER A 229 -7.52 4.15 3.58
CA SER A 229 -7.85 3.01 4.44
C SER A 229 -8.49 1.86 3.66
N LEU A 230 -9.37 2.13 2.69
CA LEU A 230 -9.92 1.10 1.80
C LEU A 230 -8.86 0.41 0.94
N LYS A 231 -7.92 1.18 0.37
CA LYS A 231 -6.79 0.60 -0.38
C LYS A 231 -5.93 -0.30 0.50
N ARG A 232 -5.66 0.13 1.75
CA ARG A 232 -4.94 -0.69 2.72
C ARG A 232 -5.72 -1.94 3.08
N TYR A 233 -7.01 -1.83 3.34
CA TYR A 233 -7.91 -2.95 3.60
C TYR A 233 -7.82 -4.00 2.47
N ALA A 234 -7.92 -3.58 1.21
CA ALA A 234 -7.83 -4.49 0.08
C ALA A 234 -6.48 -5.21 -0.01
N LYS A 235 -5.38 -4.51 0.31
CA LYS A 235 -4.05 -5.12 0.40
C LYS A 235 -3.97 -6.10 1.56
N THR A 236 -4.44 -5.73 2.74
CA THR A 236 -4.44 -6.59 3.93
C THR A 236 -5.25 -7.86 3.73
N GLN A 237 -6.43 -7.77 3.09
CA GLN A 237 -7.26 -8.93 2.80
C GLN A 237 -6.55 -9.93 1.87
N SER A 238 -5.89 -9.44 0.83
CA SER A 238 -5.11 -10.28 -0.08
C SER A 238 -3.92 -10.96 0.63
N LEU A 239 -3.19 -10.21 1.47
CA LEU A 239 -2.08 -10.78 2.25
C LEU A 239 -2.54 -11.82 3.25
N SER A 240 -3.65 -11.56 3.95
CA SER A 240 -4.26 -12.52 4.88
C SER A 240 -4.73 -13.77 4.15
N ALA A 241 -5.36 -13.63 2.98
CA ALA A 241 -5.79 -14.77 2.17
C ALA A 241 -4.59 -15.62 1.71
N ALA A 242 -3.49 -14.99 1.27
CA ALA A 242 -2.27 -15.68 0.89
C ALA A 242 -1.64 -16.45 2.05
N GLN A 243 -1.56 -15.83 3.23
CA GLN A 243 -1.03 -16.47 4.43
C GLN A 243 -1.89 -17.67 4.86
N SER A 244 -3.22 -17.50 4.96
CA SER A 244 -4.14 -18.58 5.30
C SER A 244 -4.17 -19.70 4.27
N GLN A 245 -3.94 -19.39 2.98
CA GLN A 245 -3.81 -20.42 1.97
C GLN A 245 -2.50 -21.20 2.15
N TRP A 246 -1.38 -20.52 2.38
CA TRP A 246 -0.08 -21.16 2.61
C TRP A 246 -0.09 -22.10 3.81
N GLU A 247 -0.64 -21.67 4.94
CA GLU A 247 -0.78 -22.52 6.13
C GLU A 247 -1.52 -23.84 5.85
N LYS A 248 -2.43 -23.85 4.87
CA LYS A 248 -3.17 -25.05 4.46
C LYS A 248 -2.42 -25.95 3.48
N VAL A 249 -1.56 -25.38 2.62
CA VAL A 249 -0.96 -26.09 1.48
C VAL A 249 0.56 -26.26 1.59
N ALA A 250 1.20 -25.68 2.60
CA ALA A 250 2.64 -25.72 2.81
C ALA A 250 3.12 -27.17 2.97
N PRO A 251 4.10 -27.63 2.17
CA PRO A 251 4.71 -28.95 2.36
C PRO A 251 5.37 -29.06 3.75
N GLN A 252 5.43 -30.26 4.29
CA GLN A 252 6.01 -30.50 5.62
C GLN A 252 7.43 -29.94 5.75
N SER A 253 8.27 -30.11 4.73
CA SER A 253 9.64 -29.58 4.73
C SER A 253 9.71 -28.05 4.85
N TYR A 254 8.72 -27.32 4.33
CA TYR A 254 8.64 -25.87 4.49
C TYR A 254 8.13 -25.47 5.88
N GLN A 255 7.25 -26.28 6.47
CA GLN A 255 6.78 -26.08 7.85
C GLN A 255 7.93 -26.31 8.84
N ASP A 256 8.71 -27.39 8.65
CA ASP A 256 9.87 -27.74 9.49
C ASP A 256 10.99 -26.68 9.40
N LEU A 257 11.12 -26.01 8.25
CA LEU A 257 12.06 -24.90 8.04
C LEU A 257 11.50 -23.54 8.46
N GLU A 258 10.29 -23.50 9.03
CA GLU A 258 9.58 -22.28 9.46
C GLU A 258 9.45 -21.23 8.34
N ILE A 259 9.32 -21.69 7.10
CA ILE A 259 9.21 -20.81 5.94
C ILE A 259 7.78 -20.27 5.84
N THR A 260 7.65 -18.97 6.01
CA THR A 260 6.37 -18.24 5.94
C THR A 260 6.17 -17.54 4.60
N THR A 261 4.94 -17.10 4.32
CA THR A 261 4.70 -16.19 3.19
C THR A 261 5.14 -14.78 3.56
N SER A 262 5.80 -14.11 2.62
CA SER A 262 6.19 -12.71 2.78
C SER A 262 5.47 -11.86 1.74
N PRO A 263 4.98 -10.65 2.11
CA PRO A 263 4.46 -9.68 1.13
C PRO A 263 5.57 -9.14 0.21
N LYS A 264 6.84 -9.36 0.56
CA LYS A 264 7.99 -8.96 -0.24
C LYS A 264 8.49 -10.17 -1.01
N ARG A 265 9.08 -9.90 -2.18
CA ARG A 265 9.79 -10.92 -2.95
C ARG A 265 10.85 -11.60 -2.06
N PRO A 266 10.98 -12.94 -2.11
CA PRO A 266 12.00 -13.66 -1.38
C PRO A 266 13.40 -13.10 -1.67
N GLY A 267 14.24 -12.99 -0.62
CA GLY A 267 15.61 -12.50 -0.77
C GLY A 267 16.51 -13.50 -1.50
N GLU A 268 16.12 -14.78 -1.49
CA GLU A 268 16.80 -15.89 -2.19
C GLU A 268 16.82 -15.69 -3.71
N LEU A 269 15.91 -14.90 -4.27
CA LEU A 269 15.89 -14.59 -5.72
C LEU A 269 17.08 -13.74 -6.18
N GLN A 270 17.90 -13.24 -5.26
CA GLN A 270 19.17 -12.56 -5.57
C GLN A 270 20.31 -13.55 -5.87
N LEU A 271 20.13 -14.84 -5.55
CA LEU A 271 21.11 -15.87 -5.87
C LEU A 271 21.15 -16.13 -7.37
N ASN A 272 22.28 -16.67 -7.84
CA ASN A 272 22.34 -17.16 -9.21
C ASN A 272 21.35 -18.32 -9.40
N ARG A 273 21.02 -18.60 -10.67
CA ARG A 273 20.00 -19.58 -11.03
C ARG A 273 20.38 -21.02 -10.61
N LEU A 274 21.65 -21.37 -10.52
CA LEU A 274 22.05 -22.73 -10.15
C LEU A 274 21.91 -22.96 -8.63
N ASP A 275 22.42 -22.03 -7.83
CA ASP A 275 22.38 -22.08 -6.37
C ASP A 275 20.95 -22.01 -5.86
N LEU A 276 20.12 -21.13 -6.44
CA LEU A 276 18.70 -21.10 -6.14
C LEU A 276 18.03 -22.45 -6.41
N GLY A 277 18.39 -23.11 -7.51
CA GLY A 277 17.89 -24.44 -7.85
C GLY A 277 18.29 -25.49 -6.83
N HIS A 278 19.54 -25.47 -6.37
CA HIS A 278 20.02 -26.37 -5.34
C HIS A 278 19.33 -26.15 -3.98
N VAL A 279 19.12 -24.90 -3.58
CA VAL A 279 18.38 -24.55 -2.36
C VAL A 279 16.93 -25.05 -2.44
N ILE A 280 16.22 -24.78 -3.53
CA ILE A 280 14.83 -25.22 -3.69
C ILE A 280 14.75 -26.76 -3.78
N ALA A 281 15.69 -27.41 -4.46
CA ALA A 281 15.77 -28.87 -4.52
C ALA A 281 15.99 -29.46 -3.12
N ALA A 282 16.88 -28.89 -2.31
CA ALA A 282 17.12 -29.32 -0.94
C ALA A 282 15.88 -29.15 -0.04
N ARG A 283 15.14 -28.04 -0.19
CA ARG A 283 13.88 -27.78 0.55
C ARG A 283 12.77 -28.73 0.15
N THR A 284 12.62 -28.99 -1.14
CA THR A 284 11.46 -29.72 -1.68
C THR A 284 11.68 -31.22 -1.80
N GLY A 285 12.93 -31.67 -1.79
CA GLY A 285 13.28 -33.03 -2.16
C GLY A 285 13.10 -33.34 -3.66
N HIS A 286 12.77 -32.34 -4.49
CA HIS A 286 12.66 -32.49 -5.93
C HIS A 286 13.94 -31.99 -6.60
N GLY A 287 14.83 -32.94 -6.87
CA GLY A 287 16.17 -32.67 -7.41
C GLY A 287 16.74 -33.90 -8.11
N ASP A 288 18.01 -33.78 -8.52
CA ASP A 288 18.84 -34.93 -8.91
C ASP A 288 19.21 -35.77 -7.68
N PHE A 289 18.21 -36.46 -7.13
CA PHE A 289 18.35 -37.33 -5.96
C PHE A 289 18.03 -38.77 -6.32
N ALA A 290 18.64 -39.69 -5.57
CA ALA A 290 18.52 -41.12 -5.84
C ALA A 290 17.07 -41.60 -5.85
N ASP A 291 16.23 -41.04 -4.97
CA ASP A 291 14.84 -41.43 -4.83
C ASP A 291 13.98 -40.97 -6.00
N TYR A 292 14.28 -39.79 -6.58
CA TYR A 292 13.62 -39.31 -7.80
C TYR A 292 13.92 -40.26 -8.97
N HIS A 293 15.19 -40.56 -9.23
CA HIS A 293 15.58 -41.45 -10.32
C HIS A 293 15.05 -42.88 -10.14
N LYS A 294 14.99 -43.37 -8.90
CA LYS A 294 14.38 -44.66 -8.58
C LYS A 294 12.88 -44.66 -8.84
N HIS A 295 12.16 -43.59 -8.52
CA HIS A 295 10.72 -43.50 -8.74
C HIS A 295 10.37 -43.49 -10.24
N PHE A 296 11.18 -42.84 -11.07
CA PHE A 296 10.97 -42.74 -12.53
C PHE A 296 11.73 -43.79 -13.35
N ASN A 297 12.37 -44.78 -12.72
CA ASN A 297 13.13 -45.85 -13.37
C ASN A 297 14.19 -45.36 -14.38
N HIS A 298 14.95 -44.33 -14.02
CA HIS A 298 16.07 -43.86 -14.83
C HIS A 298 17.30 -44.79 -14.64
N ASN A 299 17.65 -45.55 -15.68
CA ASN A 299 18.71 -46.58 -15.62
C ASN A 299 20.14 -46.01 -15.74
N ASP A 300 20.27 -44.82 -16.33
CA ASP A 300 21.52 -44.10 -16.59
C ASP A 300 21.89 -43.11 -15.48
N ALA A 301 21.05 -43.00 -14.45
CA ALA A 301 21.19 -41.99 -13.43
C ALA A 301 22.23 -42.36 -12.36
N TYR A 302 23.05 -41.39 -11.99
CA TYR A 302 24.05 -41.58 -10.95
C TYR A 302 23.45 -41.34 -9.57
N LEU A 303 23.20 -42.42 -8.83
CA LEU A 303 22.47 -42.41 -7.55
C LEU A 303 23.37 -42.16 -6.32
N LEU A 304 24.68 -42.28 -6.48
CA LEU A 304 25.64 -42.16 -5.38
C LEU A 304 26.44 -40.86 -5.51
N CYS A 305 27.01 -40.40 -4.41
CA CYS A 305 28.04 -39.38 -4.37
C CYS A 305 29.42 -40.06 -4.48
N GLN A 306 30.47 -39.33 -4.87
CA GLN A 306 31.84 -39.86 -4.80
C GLN A 306 32.23 -40.32 -3.39
N CYS A 307 31.57 -39.77 -2.36
CA CYS A 307 31.76 -40.19 -0.98
C CYS A 307 31.10 -41.56 -0.65
N GLY A 308 30.47 -42.22 -1.63
CA GLY A 308 29.80 -43.51 -1.49
C GLY A 308 28.37 -43.46 -0.93
N ALA A 309 27.91 -42.30 -0.46
CA ALA A 309 26.56 -42.15 0.07
C ALA A 309 25.52 -41.95 -1.04
N ARG A 310 24.26 -42.30 -0.77
CA ARG A 310 23.15 -42.02 -1.69
C ARG A 310 22.90 -40.52 -1.82
N LYS A 311 22.67 -40.04 -3.04
CA LYS A 311 22.27 -38.64 -3.29
C LYS A 311 20.93 -38.37 -2.62
N ALA A 312 20.93 -37.44 -1.66
CA ALA A 312 19.78 -37.04 -0.88
C ALA A 312 19.74 -35.52 -0.70
N PRO A 313 18.58 -34.91 -0.38
CA PRO A 313 18.42 -33.46 -0.30
C PRO A 313 19.39 -32.76 0.66
N LEU A 314 19.66 -33.38 1.81
CA LEU A 314 20.57 -32.86 2.83
C LEU A 314 21.99 -33.45 2.75
N HIS A 315 22.31 -34.20 1.68
CA HIS A 315 23.58 -34.90 1.58
C HIS A 315 24.78 -33.94 1.60
N PHE A 316 24.67 -32.75 1.02
CA PHE A 316 25.71 -31.73 1.04
C PHE A 316 26.17 -31.39 2.47
N PHE A 317 25.26 -31.41 3.45
CA PHE A 317 25.57 -31.12 4.84
C PHE A 317 26.34 -32.27 5.52
N PHE A 318 26.06 -33.52 5.15
CA PHE A 318 26.62 -34.71 5.79
C PHE A 318 27.80 -35.34 5.05
N CYS A 319 28.09 -34.93 3.81
CA CYS A 319 29.17 -35.48 3.01
C CYS A 319 30.55 -35.30 3.67
N HIS A 320 31.24 -36.41 3.91
CA HIS A 320 32.54 -36.39 4.60
C HIS A 320 33.68 -35.84 3.71
N ILE A 321 33.56 -35.88 2.38
CA ILE A 321 34.52 -35.23 1.47
C ILE A 321 34.36 -33.71 1.57
N ALA A 322 33.12 -33.22 1.49
CA ALA A 322 32.84 -31.79 1.54
C ALA A 322 33.20 -31.18 2.91
N LYS A 323 32.88 -31.87 4.01
CA LYS A 323 33.28 -31.47 5.37
C LYS A 323 34.80 -31.34 5.56
N ARG A 324 35.59 -32.16 4.86
CA ARG A 324 37.06 -32.06 4.89
C ARG A 324 37.58 -30.84 4.13
N ARG A 325 36.88 -30.41 3.07
CA ARG A 325 37.24 -29.19 2.31
C ARG A 325 36.87 -27.92 3.04
N ALA A 326 35.61 -27.83 3.50
CA ALA A 326 35.10 -26.67 4.22
C ALA A 326 34.16 -27.13 5.34
N PRO A 327 34.62 -27.14 6.60
CA PRO A 327 33.79 -27.49 7.74
C PRO A 327 32.64 -26.49 7.95
N TRP A 328 31.48 -26.99 8.34
CA TRP A 328 30.39 -26.14 8.81
C TRP A 328 30.73 -25.51 10.17
N PRO A 329 30.19 -24.32 10.49
CA PRO A 329 30.34 -23.73 11.81
C PRO A 329 29.77 -24.66 12.89
N PRO A 330 30.32 -24.62 14.11
CA PRO A 330 29.88 -25.48 15.21
C PRO A 330 28.43 -25.14 15.59
N GLY A 331 27.61 -26.17 15.78
CA GLY A 331 26.22 -26.05 16.17
C GLY A 331 25.44 -27.35 15.95
N PRO A 332 24.24 -27.48 16.54
CA PRO A 332 23.39 -28.64 16.28
C PRO A 332 22.95 -28.65 14.80
N PRO A 333 22.99 -29.80 14.12
CA PRO A 333 22.64 -29.91 12.70
C PRO A 333 21.27 -29.33 12.35
N SER A 334 20.27 -29.50 13.22
CA SER A 334 18.91 -28.99 13.01
C SER A 334 18.89 -27.47 12.85
N GLU A 335 19.53 -26.72 13.75
CA GLU A 335 19.55 -25.25 13.71
C GLU A 335 20.33 -24.74 12.50
N VAL A 336 21.46 -25.37 12.17
CA VAL A 336 22.28 -24.97 11.02
C VAL A 336 21.51 -25.21 9.71
N ILE A 337 20.85 -26.36 9.57
CA ILE A 337 20.03 -26.67 8.39
C ILE A 337 18.85 -25.71 8.28
N SER A 338 18.12 -25.47 9.39
CA SER A 338 17.02 -24.50 9.41
C SER A 338 17.49 -23.09 9.07
N PHE A 339 18.68 -22.68 9.51
CA PHE A 339 19.24 -21.39 9.13
C PHE A 339 19.62 -21.34 7.64
N LEU A 340 20.36 -22.33 7.14
CA LEU A 340 20.86 -22.39 5.75
C LEU A 340 19.73 -22.48 4.73
N LEU A 341 18.71 -23.31 5.00
CA LEU A 341 17.60 -23.53 4.08
C LEU A 341 16.38 -22.67 4.42
N GLY A 342 16.17 -22.22 5.65
CA GLY A 342 15.00 -21.42 6.04
C GLY A 342 15.14 -19.92 5.80
N THR A 343 16.37 -19.39 5.75
CA THR A 343 16.60 -17.93 5.67
C THR A 343 17.34 -17.49 4.41
N ALA A 344 17.06 -16.27 3.93
CA ALA A 344 17.76 -15.71 2.77
C ALA A 344 19.27 -15.50 3.01
N LYS A 345 19.67 -15.11 4.23
CA LYS A 345 21.08 -14.98 4.61
C LYS A 345 21.79 -16.35 4.66
N GLY A 346 21.09 -17.37 5.15
CA GLY A 346 21.61 -18.74 5.15
C GLY A 346 21.77 -19.29 3.74
N ALA A 347 20.81 -19.04 2.85
CA ALA A 347 20.88 -19.46 1.46
C ALA A 347 22.07 -18.82 0.72
N GLN A 348 22.39 -17.56 1.01
CA GLN A 348 23.62 -16.90 0.51
C GLN A 348 24.88 -17.57 1.04
N LYS A 349 24.96 -17.87 2.34
CA LYS A 349 26.10 -18.60 2.90
C LYS A 349 26.25 -20.00 2.31
N LEU A 350 25.14 -20.69 2.07
CA LEU A 350 25.14 -21.99 1.42
C LEU A 350 25.68 -21.89 -0.01
N ALA A 351 25.23 -20.90 -0.78
CA ALA A 351 25.74 -20.66 -2.13
C ALA A 351 27.26 -20.42 -2.14
N THR A 352 27.77 -19.59 -1.23
CA THR A 352 29.21 -19.37 -1.07
C THR A 352 29.96 -20.66 -0.75
N TRP A 353 29.44 -21.47 0.18
CA TRP A 353 30.06 -22.74 0.55
C TRP A 353 30.03 -23.77 -0.59
N LEU A 354 28.94 -23.82 -1.37
CA LEU A 354 28.84 -24.70 -2.54
C LEU A 354 29.90 -24.32 -3.60
N ALA A 355 30.10 -23.02 -3.83
CA ALA A 355 31.11 -22.52 -4.75
C ALA A 355 32.54 -22.80 -4.25
N GLU A 356 32.81 -22.68 -2.94
CA GLU A 356 34.12 -22.99 -2.35
C GLU A 356 34.47 -24.48 -2.41
N THR A 357 33.47 -25.35 -2.22
CA THR A 357 33.68 -26.81 -2.14
C THR A 357 33.61 -27.51 -3.49
N TYR A 358 33.08 -26.84 -4.53
CA TYR A 358 32.74 -27.43 -5.82
C TYR A 358 31.86 -28.68 -5.64
N PHE A 359 30.87 -28.59 -4.74
CA PHE A 359 30.14 -29.77 -4.29
C PHE A 359 29.36 -30.45 -5.41
N PHE A 360 28.64 -29.68 -6.24
CA PHE A 360 27.81 -30.23 -7.30
C PHE A 360 28.56 -30.36 -8.64
N GLU A 361 29.77 -29.82 -8.73
CA GLU A 361 30.63 -29.91 -9.90
C GLU A 361 31.59 -31.11 -9.80
N ASP A 362 32.19 -31.32 -8.62
CA ASP A 362 33.27 -32.29 -8.42
C ASP A 362 32.85 -33.42 -7.48
N ILE A 363 32.37 -33.11 -6.26
CA ILE A 363 32.13 -34.13 -5.22
C ILE A 363 30.90 -35.00 -5.51
N CYS A 364 29.81 -34.37 -5.92
CA CYS A 364 28.51 -35.00 -6.13
C CYS A 364 27.90 -34.52 -7.46
N PRO A 365 28.55 -34.83 -8.60
CA PRO A 365 28.12 -34.32 -9.88
C PRO A 365 26.85 -34.99 -10.39
N ARG A 366 26.12 -34.27 -11.26
CA ARG A 366 24.90 -34.80 -11.90
C ARG A 366 25.21 -35.94 -12.87
N GLN A 367 26.33 -35.82 -13.57
CA GLN A 367 26.83 -36.79 -14.54
C GLN A 367 28.23 -37.25 -14.12
N PRO A 368 28.68 -38.44 -14.52
CA PRO A 368 30.05 -38.85 -14.28
C PRO A 368 31.02 -37.83 -14.88
N LEU A 369 32.05 -37.47 -14.11
CA LEU A 369 33.18 -36.73 -14.66
C LEU A 369 33.78 -37.63 -15.74
N LEU A 370 33.78 -37.15 -16.99
CA LEU A 370 34.46 -37.84 -18.07
C LEU A 370 35.91 -37.99 -17.63
N SER A 371 36.33 -39.22 -17.36
CA SER A 371 37.73 -39.57 -17.16
C SER A 371 38.46 -39.23 -18.45
N ILE A 372 39.22 -38.14 -18.43
CA ILE A 372 40.18 -37.78 -19.49
C ILE A 372 41.36 -38.76 -19.43
#